data_AF-X0VV36-F1
#
_entry.id   AF-X0VV36-F1
#
_cell.length_a   1.000
_cell.length_b   1.000
_cell.length_c   1.000
_cell.angle_alpha   90.00
_cell.angle_beta   90.00
_cell.angle_gamma   90.00
#
_symmetry.space_group_name_H-M   'P 1'
#
loop_
_entity.id
_entity.type
_entity.pdbx_description
1 polymer ?
#
loop_
_entity_poly.entity_id
_entity_poly.type
_entity_poly.pdbx_seq_one_letter_code
_entity_poly.pdbx_strand_id
1 'polypeptide(L)'
;MHQIYDQIINLVKNNITDIKDNHIQFSDSNYKPFDFDNKNFHEIKNSEANNKIAFIDGGSSEIIKSSNFSLNLIRVYYTIYQKNKRIASKKQDFYTFVYTKDIDNELFYNVEFINNDEKDNIVPNNEDLLLSSLDETIKQGIVRASISNMANVVRRFTELKTAINIINLLSNNDIIVLDGSLQCTFTNEKKYFDELYKKAIEKNIIVSGLSKTTTLMTDKGNSIANALNKFNQKGKWFYHPVVDIKSNNHKAEMSFVKF
;
A
#
# COMPACT_ATOMS: atom_id res chain seq x y z
N MET A 1 -15.90 10.90 36.46
CA MET A 1 -16.04 10.21 35.14
C MET A 1 -16.90 11.01 34.16
N HIS A 2 -18.13 11.41 34.51
CA HIS A 2 -19.03 12.16 33.61
C HIS A 2 -18.39 13.46 33.04
N GLN A 3 -17.76 14.27 33.90
CA GLN A 3 -17.08 15.51 33.48
C GLN A 3 -15.95 15.28 32.45
N ILE A 4 -15.25 14.14 32.52
CA ILE A 4 -14.18 13.80 31.58
C ILE A 4 -14.78 13.48 30.21
N TYR A 5 -15.89 12.74 30.17
CA TYR A 5 -16.59 12.45 28.92
C TYR A 5 -17.14 13.72 28.26
N ASP A 6 -17.73 14.63 29.05
CA ASP A 6 -18.21 15.91 28.52
C ASP A 6 -17.08 16.76 27.95
N GLN A 7 -15.93 16.80 28.63
CA GLN A 7 -14.73 17.48 28.15
C GLN A 7 -14.22 16.86 26.83
N ILE A 8 -14.14 15.53 26.74
CA ILE A 8 -13.74 14.83 25.51
C ILE A 8 -14.72 15.16 24.37
N ILE A 9 -16.03 15.06 24.62
CA ILE A 9 -17.07 15.34 23.63
C ILE A 9 -16.96 16.80 23.15
N ASN A 10 -16.78 17.74 24.06
CA ASN A 10 -16.63 19.16 23.71
C ASN A 10 -15.36 19.41 22.90
N LEU A 11 -14.23 18.79 23.26
CA LEU A 11 -13.00 18.87 22.49
C LEU A 11 -13.18 18.32 21.07
N VAL A 12 -13.79 17.14 20.92
CA VAL A 12 -14.05 16.56 19.60
C VAL A 12 -14.96 17.46 18.77
N LYS A 13 -16.09 17.92 19.33
CA LYS A 13 -17.03 18.80 18.62
C LYS A 13 -16.40 20.12 18.19
N ASN A 14 -15.60 20.74 19.05
CA ASN A 14 -14.96 22.02 18.75
C ASN A 14 -13.83 21.88 17.71
N ASN A 15 -13.28 20.68 17.50
CA ASN A 15 -12.24 20.42 16.52
C ASN A 15 -12.76 19.79 15.22
N ILE A 16 -14.05 19.44 15.13
CA ILE A 16 -14.72 19.14 13.87
C ILE A 16 -15.08 20.48 13.23
N THR A 17 -14.24 20.95 12.32
CA THR A 17 -14.40 22.27 11.73
C THR A 17 -15.26 22.20 10.46
N ASP A 18 -16.39 22.93 10.46
CA ASP A 18 -17.16 23.19 9.24
C ASP A 18 -16.56 24.36 8.45
N ILE A 19 -15.25 24.27 8.21
CA ILE A 19 -14.50 25.21 7.39
C ILE A 19 -14.54 24.72 5.95
N LYS A 20 -14.60 25.65 5.00
CA LYS A 20 -14.49 25.34 3.58
C LYS A 20 -13.07 24.85 3.27
N ASP A 21 -12.97 23.56 2.99
CA ASP A 21 -11.75 22.91 2.51
C ASP A 21 -11.57 23.20 1.01
N ASN A 22 -10.34 23.45 0.57
CA ASN A 22 -10.05 23.74 -0.84
C ASN A 22 -9.52 22.51 -1.56
N HIS A 23 -8.57 21.79 -0.96
CA HIS A 23 -7.94 20.63 -1.57
C HIS A 23 -7.29 19.73 -0.51
N ILE A 24 -6.73 18.60 -0.95
CA ILE A 24 -5.99 17.67 -0.09
C ILE A 24 -4.57 18.17 0.12
N GLN A 25 -4.10 18.15 1.36
CA GLN A 25 -2.74 18.48 1.73
C GLN A 25 -1.86 17.23 1.65
N PHE A 26 -0.95 17.20 0.67
CA PHE A 26 0.10 16.20 0.58
C PHE A 26 1.39 16.70 1.23
N SER A 27 2.18 15.77 1.77
CA SER A 27 3.51 16.06 2.33
C SER A 27 4.61 16.09 1.27
N ASP A 28 4.44 15.37 0.17
CA ASP A 28 5.38 15.35 -0.95
C ASP A 28 5.07 16.48 -1.94
N SER A 29 6.04 17.37 -2.18
CA SER A 29 5.91 18.51 -3.10
C SER A 29 5.68 18.09 -4.57
N ASN A 30 5.93 16.82 -4.92
CA ASN A 30 5.65 16.28 -6.24
C ASN A 30 4.17 15.95 -6.47
N TYR A 31 3.32 16.15 -5.46
CA TYR A 31 1.88 15.94 -5.52
C TYR A 31 1.21 17.30 -5.64
N LYS A 32 0.63 17.59 -6.80
CA LYS A 32 -0.10 18.84 -7.04
C LYS A 32 -1.59 18.58 -6.89
N PRO A 33 -2.20 18.91 -5.74
CA PRO A 33 -3.60 18.61 -5.52
C PRO A 33 -4.50 19.47 -6.41
N PHE A 34 -5.65 18.94 -6.79
CA PHE A 34 -6.70 19.72 -7.44
C PHE A 34 -7.63 20.31 -6.38
N ASP A 35 -8.13 21.52 -6.63
CA ASP A 35 -9.20 22.09 -5.83
C ASP A 35 -10.48 21.24 -5.94
N PHE A 36 -11.25 21.20 -4.86
CA PHE A 36 -12.49 20.45 -4.80
C PHE A 36 -13.55 21.08 -5.72
N ASP A 37 -14.04 20.28 -6.67
CA ASP A 37 -15.09 20.68 -7.61
C ASP A 37 -16.14 19.56 -7.74
N ASN A 38 -17.41 19.96 -7.78
CA ASN A 38 -18.53 19.05 -8.05
C ASN A 38 -18.40 18.28 -9.37
N LYS A 39 -17.70 18.85 -10.36
CA LYS A 39 -17.48 18.21 -11.67
C LYS A 39 -16.59 16.97 -11.61
N ASN A 40 -15.82 16.81 -10.52
CA ASN A 40 -14.92 15.68 -10.33
C ASN A 40 -15.60 14.48 -9.69
N PHE A 41 -16.90 14.56 -9.38
CA PHE A 41 -17.69 13.42 -8.92
C PHE A 41 -18.26 12.66 -10.11
N HIS A 42 -18.00 11.36 -10.13
CA HIS A 42 -18.43 10.45 -11.19
C HIS A 42 -19.25 9.32 -10.58
N GLU A 43 -20.41 9.03 -11.17
CA GLU A 43 -21.25 7.91 -10.78
C GLU A 43 -20.56 6.57 -11.09
N ILE A 44 -20.57 5.64 -10.12
CA ILE A 44 -20.15 4.25 -10.37
C ILE A 44 -21.35 3.49 -10.91
N LYS A 45 -21.32 3.23 -12.23
CA LYS A 45 -22.34 2.43 -12.91
C LYS A 45 -22.05 0.94 -12.77
N ASN A 46 -23.10 0.14 -12.74
CA ASN A 46 -22.96 -1.31 -12.84
C ASN A 46 -22.39 -1.68 -14.21
N SER A 47 -21.51 -2.69 -14.23
CA SER A 47 -20.89 -3.20 -15.45
C SER A 47 -21.04 -4.71 -15.50
N GLU A 48 -21.28 -5.25 -16.70
CA GLU A 48 -21.30 -6.70 -16.96
C GLU A 48 -19.90 -7.25 -17.29
N ALA A 49 -18.85 -6.56 -16.82
CA ALA A 49 -17.46 -6.94 -17.04
C ALA A 49 -17.19 -8.40 -16.64
N ASN A 50 -16.55 -9.14 -17.55
CA ASN A 50 -16.14 -10.52 -17.35
C ASN A 50 -14.63 -10.65 -17.07
N ASN A 51 -13.99 -9.54 -16.71
CA ASN A 51 -12.57 -9.49 -16.40
C ASN A 51 -12.27 -10.30 -15.14
N LYS A 52 -11.09 -10.92 -15.11
CA LYS A 52 -10.56 -11.47 -13.88
C LYS A 52 -10.04 -10.33 -13.01
N ILE A 53 -10.25 -10.46 -11.71
CA ILE A 53 -9.70 -9.55 -10.70
C ILE A 53 -8.90 -10.40 -9.73
N ALA A 54 -7.60 -10.14 -9.68
CA ALA A 54 -6.68 -10.76 -8.73
C ALA A 54 -6.47 -9.83 -7.54
N PHE A 55 -6.71 -10.33 -6.33
CA PHE A 55 -6.42 -9.62 -5.09
C PHE A 55 -5.20 -10.25 -4.44
N ILE A 56 -4.28 -9.42 -3.96
CA ILE A 56 -3.04 -9.85 -3.32
C ILE A 56 -2.92 -9.11 -2.00
N ASP A 57 -2.62 -9.86 -0.96
CA ASP A 57 -2.43 -9.36 0.39
C ASP A 57 -1.39 -10.23 1.12
N GLY A 58 -0.68 -9.63 2.05
CA GLY A 58 0.38 -10.25 2.83
C GLY A 58 0.25 -9.91 4.30
N GLY A 59 0.61 -10.87 5.15
CA GLY A 59 0.77 -10.70 6.59
C GLY A 59 2.17 -11.08 7.02
N SER A 60 2.65 -10.43 8.08
CA SER A 60 3.86 -10.80 8.79
C SER A 60 3.54 -10.97 10.28
N SER A 61 4.24 -11.89 10.94
CA SER A 61 4.18 -12.08 12.38
C SER A 61 5.57 -12.32 12.92
N GLU A 62 6.00 -11.50 13.87
CA GLU A 62 7.25 -11.69 14.60
C GLU A 62 7.08 -12.82 15.62
N ILE A 63 8.00 -13.78 15.62
CA ILE A 63 7.97 -14.96 16.49
C ILE A 63 8.90 -14.76 17.69
N ILE A 64 10.16 -14.40 17.41
CA ILE A 64 11.16 -14.05 18.43
C ILE A 64 11.95 -12.85 17.96
N LYS A 65 12.40 -12.02 18.91
CA LYS A 65 13.14 -10.80 18.63
C LYS A 65 14.22 -10.52 19.64
N SER A 66 15.29 -9.91 19.16
CA SER A 66 16.37 -9.28 19.91
C SER A 66 16.73 -7.95 19.22
N SER A 67 17.71 -7.22 19.75
CA SER A 67 18.22 -6.01 19.12
C SER A 67 18.95 -6.27 17.79
N ASN A 68 19.50 -7.47 17.62
CA ASN A 68 20.36 -7.84 16.49
C ASN A 68 19.80 -8.99 15.63
N PHE A 69 18.64 -9.54 15.96
CA PHE A 69 17.93 -10.50 15.10
C PHE A 69 16.41 -10.46 15.32
N SER A 70 15.67 -10.93 14.32
CA SER A 70 14.24 -11.18 14.40
C SER A 70 13.84 -12.35 13.51
N LEU A 71 13.11 -13.32 14.05
CA LEU A 71 12.52 -14.42 13.28
C LEU A 71 11.04 -14.10 13.04
N ASN A 72 10.63 -14.16 11.77
CA ASN A 72 9.28 -13.80 11.36
C ASN A 72 8.67 -14.91 10.52
N LEU A 73 7.35 -15.07 10.62
CA LEU A 73 6.55 -15.81 9.65
C LEU A 73 5.94 -14.80 8.68
N ILE A 74 6.21 -14.97 7.39
CA ILE A 74 5.59 -14.19 6.31
C ILE A 74 4.58 -15.10 5.61
N ARG A 75 3.39 -14.56 5.36
CA ARG A 75 2.31 -15.21 4.59
C ARG A 75 1.86 -14.27 3.51
N VAL A 76 1.85 -14.73 2.26
CA VAL A 76 1.24 -14.02 1.14
C VAL A 76 0.14 -14.87 0.55
N TYR A 77 -0.96 -14.23 0.20
CA TYR A 77 -2.11 -14.88 -0.41
C TYR A 77 -2.55 -14.09 -1.64
N TYR A 78 -2.87 -14.82 -2.70
CA TYR A 78 -3.63 -14.25 -3.80
C TYR A 78 -4.90 -15.05 -4.06
N THR A 79 -5.90 -14.36 -4.60
CA THR A 79 -7.14 -14.96 -5.10
C THR A 79 -7.57 -14.27 -6.38
N ILE A 80 -8.02 -15.04 -7.36
CA ILE A 80 -8.52 -14.54 -8.63
C ILE A 80 -10.02 -14.83 -8.70
N TYR A 81 -10.80 -13.78 -8.92
CA TYR A 81 -12.24 -13.85 -9.14
C TYR A 81 -12.58 -13.57 -10.60
N GLN A 82 -13.62 -14.22 -11.09
CA GLN A 82 -14.28 -13.90 -12.34
C GLN A 82 -15.79 -14.15 -12.18
N LYS A 83 -16.63 -13.20 -12.62
CA LYS A 83 -18.10 -13.26 -12.43
C LYS A 83 -18.50 -13.56 -10.98
N ASN A 84 -17.87 -12.87 -10.02
CA ASN A 84 -18.10 -13.07 -8.58
C ASN A 84 -17.86 -14.51 -8.07
N LYS A 85 -17.08 -15.32 -8.80
CA LYS A 85 -16.65 -16.65 -8.37
C LYS A 85 -15.14 -16.72 -8.29
N ARG A 86 -14.62 -17.31 -7.21
CA ARG A 86 -13.19 -17.58 -7.07
C ARG A 86 -12.80 -18.70 -8.05
N ILE A 87 -11.87 -18.41 -8.96
CA ILE A 87 -11.40 -19.35 -9.98
C ILE A 87 -9.98 -19.87 -9.71
N ALA A 88 -9.18 -19.13 -8.94
CA ALA A 88 -7.86 -19.55 -8.50
C ALA A 88 -7.50 -18.88 -7.17
N SER A 89 -6.66 -19.54 -6.39
CA SER A 89 -6.06 -18.95 -5.19
C SER A 89 -4.84 -19.72 -4.77
N LYS A 90 -3.88 -19.04 -4.15
CA LYS A 90 -2.72 -19.69 -3.54
C LYS A 90 -2.32 -18.95 -2.28
N LYS A 91 -1.90 -19.71 -1.28
CA LYS A 91 -1.31 -19.24 -0.04
C LYS A 91 0.10 -19.77 0.04
N GLN A 92 1.04 -18.92 0.40
CA GLN A 92 2.44 -19.26 0.60
C GLN A 92 2.93 -18.67 1.91
N ASP A 93 3.55 -19.52 2.70
CA ASP A 93 4.07 -19.19 4.02
C ASP A 93 5.55 -19.57 4.04
N PHE A 94 6.40 -18.70 4.56
CA PHE A 94 7.81 -18.99 4.78
C PHE A 94 8.32 -18.20 5.98
N TYR A 95 9.44 -18.65 6.54
CA TYR A 95 10.07 -17.95 7.65
C TYR A 95 11.21 -17.08 7.14
N THR A 96 11.41 -15.94 7.79
CA THR A 96 12.58 -15.10 7.58
C THR A 96 13.32 -14.88 8.87
N PHE A 97 14.63 -15.10 8.81
CA PHE A 97 15.55 -14.75 9.88
C PHE A 97 16.31 -13.49 9.48
N VAL A 98 15.95 -12.38 10.11
CA VAL A 98 16.62 -11.10 9.92
C VAL A 98 17.70 -10.98 10.97
N TYR A 99 18.90 -10.56 10.60
CA TYR A 99 20.01 -10.36 11.53
C TYR A 99 20.91 -9.21 11.12
N THR A 100 21.62 -8.65 12.10
CA THR A 100 22.55 -7.55 11.87
C THR A 100 23.89 -8.07 11.32
N LYS A 101 24.43 -7.37 10.31
CA LYS A 101 25.79 -7.50 9.81
C LYS A 101 26.55 -6.20 10.02
N ASP A 102 27.82 -6.30 10.39
CA ASP A 102 28.76 -5.18 10.33
C ASP A 102 29.42 -5.18 8.95
N ILE A 103 29.30 -4.06 8.23
CA ILE A 103 29.93 -3.83 6.94
C ILE A 103 30.59 -2.45 7.03
N ASP A 104 31.92 -2.42 6.97
CA ASP A 104 32.71 -1.19 7.02
C ASP A 104 32.41 -0.27 8.24
N ASN A 105 32.21 -0.86 9.43
CA ASN A 105 31.82 -0.20 10.68
C ASN A 105 30.39 0.39 10.67
N GLU A 106 29.54 -0.04 9.75
CA GLU A 106 28.12 0.28 9.72
C GLU A 106 27.28 -0.98 9.90
N LEU A 107 26.17 -0.82 10.64
CA LEU A 107 25.23 -1.91 10.90
C LEU A 107 24.19 -1.98 9.79
N PHE A 108 24.12 -3.11 9.11
CA PHE A 108 23.12 -3.46 8.10
C PHE A 108 22.21 -4.58 8.62
N TYR A 109 20.99 -4.64 8.11
CA TYR A 109 20.11 -5.78 8.27
C TYR A 109 20.17 -6.66 7.04
N ASN A 110 20.38 -7.95 7.26
CA ASN A 110 20.35 -8.99 6.24
C ASN A 110 19.23 -9.98 6.52
N VAL A 111 18.75 -10.65 5.48
CA VAL A 111 17.63 -11.60 5.56
C VAL A 111 18.08 -12.96 5.07
N GLU A 112 17.75 -14.01 5.83
CA GLU A 112 17.80 -15.41 5.41
C GLU A 112 16.39 -15.98 5.34
N PHE A 113 16.12 -16.76 4.29
CA PHE A 113 14.84 -17.41 4.06
C PHE A 113 14.89 -18.87 4.48
N ILE A 114 13.88 -19.32 5.23
CA ILE A 114 13.76 -20.69 5.71
C ILE A 114 12.44 -21.28 5.17
N ASN A 115 12.53 -22.51 4.66
CA ASN A 115 11.42 -23.23 4.03
C ASN A 115 10.83 -22.52 2.80
N ASN A 116 11.70 -22.06 1.90
CA ASN A 116 11.28 -21.52 0.61
C ASN A 116 11.27 -22.67 -0.42
N ASP A 117 10.09 -23.12 -0.83
CA ASP A 117 9.95 -24.00 -1.98
C ASP A 117 10.38 -23.23 -3.24
N GLU A 118 11.56 -23.55 -3.80
CA GLU A 118 12.15 -22.86 -4.96
C GLU A 118 11.22 -22.78 -6.19
N LYS A 119 10.20 -23.63 -6.25
CA LYS A 119 9.28 -23.75 -7.38
C LYS A 119 8.48 -22.48 -7.69
N ASP A 120 8.28 -21.60 -6.70
CA ASP A 120 7.36 -20.48 -6.86
C ASP A 120 8.02 -19.12 -7.08
N ASN A 121 9.33 -19.00 -6.88
CA ASN A 121 10.13 -17.77 -7.10
C ASN A 121 9.41 -16.49 -6.61
N ILE A 122 8.79 -16.55 -5.42
CA ILE A 122 8.10 -15.43 -4.79
C ILE A 122 8.98 -14.66 -3.81
N VAL A 123 10.08 -15.26 -3.38
CA VAL A 123 11.04 -14.63 -2.47
C VAL A 123 11.76 -13.47 -3.19
N PRO A 124 11.88 -12.30 -2.54
CA PRO A 124 12.65 -11.17 -3.08
C PRO A 124 14.14 -11.49 -3.23
N ASN A 125 14.85 -10.71 -4.05
CA ASN A 125 16.31 -10.85 -4.13
C ASN A 125 16.96 -10.40 -2.80
N ASN A 126 17.86 -11.23 -2.26
CA ASN A 126 18.59 -10.96 -1.01
C ASN A 126 19.35 -9.63 -1.04
N GLU A 127 19.92 -9.24 -2.18
CA GLU A 127 20.66 -7.98 -2.31
C GLU A 127 19.77 -6.76 -2.05
N ASP A 128 18.47 -6.89 -2.31
CA ASP A 128 17.49 -5.82 -2.18
C ASP A 128 17.07 -5.60 -0.73
N LEU A 129 17.29 -6.63 0.07
CA LEU A 129 16.93 -6.72 1.49
C LEU A 129 18.11 -6.44 2.40
N LEU A 130 19.31 -6.23 1.85
CA LEU A 130 20.44 -5.71 2.59
C LEU A 130 20.27 -4.19 2.76
N LEU A 131 19.72 -3.77 3.90
CA LEU A 131 19.44 -2.36 4.18
C LEU A 131 20.27 -1.86 5.36
N SER A 132 20.74 -0.61 5.28
CA SER A 132 21.39 0.03 6.43
C SER A 132 20.39 0.15 7.59
N SER A 133 20.85 -0.05 8.83
CA SER A 133 20.03 0.23 10.01
C SER A 133 19.66 1.71 10.16
N LEU A 134 20.26 2.60 9.35
CA LEU A 134 19.96 4.03 9.27
C LEU A 134 19.12 4.41 8.04
N ASP A 135 18.67 3.43 7.25
CA ASP A 135 17.87 3.66 6.05
C ASP A 135 16.58 4.44 6.40
N GLU A 136 16.38 5.57 5.70
CA GLU A 136 15.28 6.51 5.92
C GLU A 136 13.89 5.87 5.76
N THR A 137 13.79 4.82 4.94
CA THR A 137 12.51 4.19 4.60
C THR A 137 12.02 3.19 5.63
N ILE A 138 12.90 2.76 6.54
CA ILE A 138 12.58 1.79 7.60
C ILE A 138 12.79 2.35 9.01
N LYS A 139 13.37 3.54 9.17
CA LYS A 139 13.55 4.16 10.49
C LYS A 139 12.37 5.04 10.90
N GLN A 140 12.33 5.40 12.18
CA GLN A 140 11.36 6.35 12.74
C GLN A 140 12.12 7.50 13.42
N GLY A 141 12.07 8.70 12.84
CA GLY A 141 12.79 9.86 13.36
C GLY A 141 14.31 9.69 13.26
N ILE A 142 15.04 9.97 14.34
CA ILE A 142 16.52 10.00 14.36
C ILE A 142 17.17 8.70 14.86
N VAL A 143 16.38 7.73 15.32
CA VAL A 143 16.89 6.45 15.83
C VAL A 143 17.09 5.45 14.70
N ARG A 144 17.97 4.45 14.92
CA ARG A 144 18.09 3.31 14.00
C ARG A 144 16.74 2.63 13.82
N ALA A 145 16.51 2.11 12.63
CA ALA A 145 15.34 1.31 12.33
C ALA A 145 15.27 0.10 13.28
N SER A 146 14.06 -0.27 13.70
CA SER A 146 13.89 -1.56 14.39
C SER A 146 14.13 -2.68 13.39
N ILE A 147 14.88 -3.71 13.79
CA ILE A 147 15.09 -4.89 12.94
C ILE A 147 13.77 -5.57 12.54
N SER A 148 12.73 -5.44 13.38
CA SER A 148 11.37 -5.93 13.10
C SER A 148 10.75 -5.27 11.85
N ASN A 149 11.18 -4.07 11.47
CA ASN A 149 10.66 -3.38 10.29
C ASN A 149 11.04 -4.08 8.98
N MET A 150 12.10 -4.89 8.98
CA MET A 150 12.48 -5.69 7.81
C MET A 150 11.41 -6.71 7.42
N ALA A 151 10.61 -7.21 8.37
CA ALA A 151 9.50 -8.10 8.06
C ALA A 151 8.47 -7.42 7.13
N ASN A 152 8.27 -6.11 7.27
CA ASN A 152 7.38 -5.34 6.40
C ASN A 152 7.95 -5.18 4.99
N VAL A 153 9.26 -4.93 4.87
CA VAL A 153 9.96 -4.85 3.58
C VAL A 153 9.85 -6.17 2.84
N VAL A 154 10.19 -7.28 3.50
CA VAL A 154 10.12 -8.63 2.93
C VAL A 154 8.69 -8.94 2.48
N ARG A 155 7.69 -8.71 3.35
CA ARG A 155 6.28 -8.92 3.03
C ARG A 155 5.88 -8.14 1.78
N ARG A 156 6.18 -6.85 1.74
CA ARG A 156 5.83 -5.97 0.62
C ARG A 156 6.47 -6.40 -0.69
N PHE A 157 7.75 -6.74 -0.68
CA PHE A 157 8.42 -7.20 -1.91
C PHE A 157 7.90 -8.56 -2.37
N THR A 158 7.50 -9.41 -1.44
CA THR A 158 6.88 -10.71 -1.74
C THR A 158 5.49 -10.54 -2.34
N GLU A 159 4.68 -9.58 -1.86
CA GLU A 159 3.39 -9.22 -2.49
C GLU A 159 3.60 -8.77 -3.96
N LEU A 160 4.60 -7.92 -4.21
CA LEU A 160 4.93 -7.45 -5.56
C LEU A 160 5.45 -8.57 -6.46
N LYS A 161 6.34 -9.44 -5.94
CA LYS A 161 6.78 -10.65 -6.65
C LYS A 161 5.64 -11.59 -6.98
N THR A 162 4.69 -11.74 -6.05
CA THR A 162 3.46 -12.50 -6.29
C THR A 162 2.64 -11.88 -7.41
N ALA A 163 2.47 -10.55 -7.41
CA ALA A 163 1.78 -9.82 -8.47
C ALA A 163 2.41 -10.04 -9.84
N ILE A 164 3.73 -9.91 -9.91
CA ILE A 164 4.54 -10.17 -11.11
C ILE A 164 4.31 -11.60 -11.64
N ASN A 165 4.30 -12.59 -10.76
CA ASN A 165 4.17 -14.00 -11.15
C ASN A 165 2.76 -14.35 -11.66
N ILE A 166 1.71 -13.78 -11.04
CA ILE A 166 0.33 -14.10 -11.42
C ILE A 166 -0.15 -13.43 -12.71
N ILE A 167 0.60 -12.46 -13.27
CA ILE A 167 0.32 -11.86 -14.60
C ILE A 167 0.15 -12.93 -15.68
N ASN A 168 0.81 -14.08 -15.53
CA ASN A 168 0.69 -15.20 -16.46
C ASN A 168 -0.69 -15.89 -16.44
N LEU A 169 -1.45 -15.73 -15.36
CA LEU A 169 -2.80 -16.27 -15.20
C LEU A 169 -3.88 -15.29 -15.68
N LEU A 170 -3.48 -14.07 -16.00
CA LEU A 170 -4.33 -12.95 -16.40
C LEU A 170 -4.22 -12.67 -17.90
N SER A 171 -5.24 -12.00 -18.42
CA SER A 171 -5.45 -11.67 -19.82
C SER A 171 -5.72 -10.17 -20.00
N ASN A 172 -5.86 -9.74 -21.25
CA ASN A 172 -6.13 -8.34 -21.58
C ASN A 172 -7.33 -7.78 -20.78
N ASN A 173 -7.15 -6.58 -20.21
CA ASN A 173 -8.09 -5.84 -19.35
C ASN A 173 -8.40 -6.51 -18.01
N ASP A 174 -7.73 -7.61 -17.64
CA ASP A 174 -7.80 -8.12 -16.26
C ASP A 174 -7.11 -7.17 -15.29
N ILE A 175 -7.44 -7.31 -14.00
CA ILE A 175 -7.06 -6.35 -12.96
C ILE A 175 -6.27 -7.05 -11.86
N ILE A 176 -5.16 -6.45 -11.45
CA ILE A 176 -4.45 -6.76 -10.20
C ILE A 176 -4.80 -5.68 -9.18
N VAL A 177 -5.20 -6.10 -7.98
CA VAL A 177 -5.48 -5.24 -6.84
C VAL A 177 -4.51 -5.60 -5.71
N LEU A 178 -3.64 -4.66 -5.37
CA LEU A 178 -2.76 -4.72 -4.20
C LEU A 178 -3.45 -4.05 -3.00
N ASP A 179 -3.33 -4.65 -1.81
CA ASP A 179 -3.74 -3.95 -0.57
C ASP A 179 -2.76 -2.78 -0.28
N GLY A 180 -3.32 -1.60 -0.04
CA GLY A 180 -2.55 -0.37 0.17
C GLY A 180 -2.38 0.48 -1.10
N SER A 181 -1.42 1.41 -1.06
CA SER A 181 -1.14 2.34 -2.17
C SER A 181 -0.14 1.74 -3.18
N LEU A 182 -0.07 2.36 -4.36
CA LEU A 182 0.93 2.06 -5.39
C LEU A 182 2.18 2.96 -5.27
N GLN A 183 2.30 3.70 -4.17
CA GLN A 183 3.47 4.52 -3.88
C GLN A 183 4.60 3.63 -3.33
N CYS A 184 5.81 3.83 -3.84
CA CYS A 184 6.99 3.20 -3.26
C CYS A 184 7.29 3.84 -1.91
N THR A 185 7.39 2.98 -0.89
CA THR A 185 7.64 3.32 0.50
C THR A 185 9.03 2.89 0.96
N PHE A 186 9.57 1.80 0.41
CA PHE A 186 10.86 1.23 0.83
C PHE A 186 11.97 1.44 -0.20
N THR A 187 13.21 1.55 0.28
CA THR A 187 14.42 1.48 -0.56
C THR A 187 14.36 0.19 -1.39
N ASN A 188 14.73 0.27 -2.67
CA ASN A 188 14.65 -0.83 -3.65
C ASN A 188 13.23 -1.26 -4.09
N GLU A 189 12.14 -0.76 -3.51
CA GLU A 189 10.77 -1.18 -3.89
C GLU A 189 10.44 -0.84 -5.36
N LYS A 190 10.95 0.30 -5.83
CA LYS A 190 10.64 0.85 -7.16
C LYS A 190 10.89 -0.14 -8.29
N LYS A 191 11.93 -0.97 -8.21
CA LYS A 191 12.25 -1.91 -9.29
C LYS A 191 11.24 -3.05 -9.43
N TYR A 192 10.64 -3.48 -8.31
CA TYR A 192 9.56 -4.47 -8.32
C TYR A 192 8.31 -3.88 -8.97
N PHE A 193 7.99 -2.62 -8.65
CA PHE A 193 6.92 -1.90 -9.34
C PHE A 193 7.21 -1.69 -10.83
N ASP A 194 8.42 -1.27 -11.20
CA ASP A 194 8.79 -1.10 -12.61
C ASP A 194 8.68 -2.41 -13.40
N GLU A 195 9.08 -3.54 -12.81
CA GLU A 195 8.89 -4.86 -13.42
C GLU A 195 7.40 -5.22 -13.56
N LEU A 196 6.61 -5.03 -12.50
CA LEU A 196 5.16 -5.25 -12.49
C LEU A 196 4.49 -4.41 -13.59
N TYR A 197 4.77 -3.11 -13.65
CA TYR A 197 4.19 -2.21 -14.65
C TYR A 197 4.61 -2.59 -16.06
N LYS A 198 5.88 -2.91 -16.29
CA LYS A 198 6.35 -3.35 -17.60
C LYS A 198 5.55 -4.56 -18.11
N LYS A 199 5.46 -5.61 -17.29
CA LYS A 199 4.71 -6.84 -17.64
C LYS A 199 3.22 -6.60 -17.78
N ALA A 200 2.64 -5.73 -16.94
CA ALA A 200 1.23 -5.38 -17.01
C ALA A 200 0.91 -4.62 -18.31
N ILE A 201 1.74 -3.64 -18.68
CA ILE A 201 1.60 -2.89 -19.94
C ILE A 201 1.69 -3.82 -21.15
N GLU A 202 2.67 -4.74 -21.18
CA GLU A 202 2.84 -5.72 -22.27
C GLU A 202 1.60 -6.59 -22.51
N LYS A 203 0.80 -6.84 -21.46
CA LYS A 203 -0.43 -7.65 -21.53
C LYS A 203 -1.73 -6.84 -21.46
N ASN A 204 -1.63 -5.51 -21.40
CA ASN A 204 -2.76 -4.60 -21.15
C ASN A 204 -3.57 -4.99 -19.89
N ILE A 205 -2.87 -5.27 -18.79
CA ILE A 205 -3.44 -5.55 -17.46
C ILE A 205 -3.45 -4.27 -16.64
N ILE A 206 -4.53 -4.03 -15.90
CA ILE A 206 -4.69 -2.87 -15.02
C ILE A 206 -4.11 -3.22 -13.65
N VAL A 207 -3.23 -2.37 -13.12
CA VAL A 207 -2.71 -2.48 -11.75
C VAL A 207 -3.37 -1.40 -10.90
N SER A 208 -3.97 -1.81 -9.78
CA SER A 208 -4.67 -0.94 -8.85
C SER A 208 -4.20 -1.19 -7.42
N GLY A 209 -4.11 -0.14 -6.62
CA GLY A 209 -3.94 -0.22 -5.18
C GLY A 209 -5.25 0.20 -4.50
N LEU A 210 -5.69 -0.57 -3.51
CA LEU A 210 -6.90 -0.26 -2.75
C LEU A 210 -6.54 -0.04 -1.27
N SER A 211 -6.74 1.19 -0.79
CA SER A 211 -6.55 1.54 0.62
C SER A 211 -7.90 1.77 1.29
N LYS A 212 -8.30 0.86 2.20
CA LYS A 212 -9.59 0.96 2.94
C LYS A 212 -9.61 2.13 3.91
N THR A 213 -8.44 2.46 4.46
CA THR A 213 -8.25 3.55 5.41
C THR A 213 -7.36 4.60 4.79
N THR A 214 -7.64 5.87 5.10
CA THR A 214 -6.80 7.00 4.66
C THR A 214 -6.63 7.97 5.81
N THR A 215 -5.43 8.50 5.93
CA THR A 215 -5.06 9.60 6.84
C THR A 215 -4.91 10.92 6.08
N LEU A 216 -5.31 10.97 4.80
CA LEU A 216 -5.24 12.19 4.01
C LEU A 216 -6.13 13.27 4.61
N MET A 217 -5.52 14.43 4.83
CA MET A 217 -6.16 15.62 5.36
C MET A 217 -6.25 16.70 4.29
N THR A 218 -7.16 17.64 4.46
CA THR A 218 -7.26 18.84 3.64
C THR A 218 -6.25 19.90 4.07
N ASP A 219 -6.18 20.99 3.29
CA ASP A 219 -5.47 22.22 3.64
C ASP A 219 -5.95 22.89 4.95
N LYS A 220 -7.04 22.39 5.54
CA LYS A 220 -7.60 22.83 6.83
C LYS A 220 -7.60 21.75 7.91
N GLY A 221 -7.00 20.58 7.64
CA GLY A 221 -6.87 19.50 8.62
C GLY A 221 -8.11 18.60 8.75
N ASN A 222 -9.15 18.78 7.93
CA ASN A 222 -10.26 17.84 7.88
C ASN A 222 -9.85 16.56 7.17
N SER A 223 -10.45 15.42 7.53
CA SER A 223 -10.28 14.21 6.71
C SER A 223 -10.89 14.41 5.31
N ILE A 224 -10.25 13.84 4.29
CA ILE A 224 -10.78 13.86 2.91
C ILE A 224 -12.22 13.32 2.82
N ALA A 225 -12.52 12.26 3.58
CA ALA A 225 -13.85 11.68 3.62
C ALA A 225 -14.90 12.68 4.13
N ASN A 226 -14.57 13.45 5.18
CA ASN A 226 -15.45 14.49 5.69
C ASN A 226 -15.63 15.62 4.66
N ALA A 227 -14.53 16.11 4.08
CA ALA A 227 -14.56 17.19 3.11
C ALA A 227 -15.39 16.86 1.87
N LEU A 228 -15.21 15.66 1.29
CA LEU A 228 -16.00 15.23 0.13
C LEU A 228 -17.47 14.95 0.45
N ASN A 229 -17.78 14.51 1.68
CA ASN A 229 -19.17 14.31 2.10
C ASN A 229 -19.98 15.62 2.18
N LYS A 230 -19.33 16.78 2.40
CA LYS A 230 -20.00 18.10 2.41
C LYS A 230 -20.66 18.44 1.07
N PHE A 231 -20.23 17.83 -0.04
CA PHE A 231 -20.87 18.00 -1.36
C PHE A 231 -22.22 17.27 -1.48
N ASN A 232 -22.60 16.45 -0.51
CA ASN A 232 -23.90 15.77 -0.44
C ASN A 232 -24.24 14.91 -1.67
N GLN A 233 -23.21 14.34 -2.32
CA GLN A 233 -23.37 13.47 -3.48
C GLN A 233 -24.00 12.13 -3.08
N LYS A 234 -25.07 11.76 -3.79
CA LYS A 234 -25.89 10.56 -3.53
C LYS A 234 -25.38 9.36 -4.34
N GLY A 235 -25.71 8.16 -3.87
CA GLY A 235 -25.37 6.91 -4.58
C GLY A 235 -23.88 6.54 -4.48
N LYS A 236 -23.46 5.65 -5.38
CA LYS A 236 -22.07 5.19 -5.50
C LYS A 236 -21.31 6.11 -6.43
N TRP A 237 -20.17 6.61 -5.97
CA TRP A 237 -19.38 7.54 -6.75
C TRP A 237 -17.88 7.39 -6.50
N PHE A 238 -17.10 7.88 -7.45
CA PHE A 238 -15.69 8.14 -7.26
C PHE A 238 -15.38 9.62 -7.54
N TYR A 239 -14.43 10.17 -6.80
CA TYR A 239 -13.92 11.51 -6.98
C TYR A 239 -12.58 11.44 -7.70
N HIS A 240 -12.49 12.05 -8.88
CA HIS A 240 -11.31 12.10 -9.71
C HIS A 240 -11.35 13.31 -10.68
N PRO A 241 -10.24 14.01 -10.90
CA PRO A 241 -8.91 13.76 -10.32
C PRO A 241 -8.77 14.28 -8.89
N VAL A 242 -7.94 13.58 -8.10
CA VAL A 242 -7.59 13.97 -6.73
C VAL A 242 -6.31 14.83 -6.72
N VAL A 243 -5.30 14.40 -7.49
CA VAL A 243 -3.96 14.96 -7.49
C VAL A 243 -3.25 14.64 -8.81
N ASP A 244 -2.43 15.56 -9.30
CA ASP A 244 -1.44 15.32 -10.35
C ASP A 244 -0.13 14.86 -9.71
N ILE A 245 0.24 13.60 -9.93
CA ILE A 245 1.38 12.94 -9.29
C ILE A 245 2.59 13.01 -10.23
N LYS A 246 3.59 13.81 -9.87
CA LYS A 246 4.85 13.96 -10.62
C LYS A 246 5.98 13.10 -10.07
N SER A 247 5.70 12.34 -9.02
CA SER A 247 6.69 11.49 -8.34
C SER A 247 6.99 10.25 -9.17
N ASN A 248 8.27 10.02 -9.47
CA ASN A 248 8.73 8.79 -10.13
C ASN A 248 8.50 7.52 -9.27
N ASN A 249 8.22 7.70 -7.98
CA ASN A 249 7.94 6.64 -7.01
C ASN A 249 6.45 6.30 -6.91
N HIS A 250 5.57 6.98 -7.65
CA HIS A 250 4.14 6.68 -7.66
C HIS A 250 3.55 6.91 -9.05
N LYS A 251 3.62 5.88 -9.89
CA LYS A 251 3.11 5.89 -11.27
C LYS A 251 1.65 5.47 -11.31
N ALA A 252 0.76 6.29 -10.77
CA ALA A 252 -0.67 6.00 -10.72
C ALA A 252 -1.51 7.28 -10.80
N GLU A 253 -2.78 7.10 -11.13
CA GLU A 253 -3.81 8.08 -10.84
C GLU A 253 -4.45 7.77 -9.49
N MET A 254 -4.90 8.80 -8.80
CA MET A 254 -5.55 8.67 -7.49
C MET A 254 -7.03 9.07 -7.59
N SER A 255 -7.88 8.25 -6.98
CA SER A 255 -9.31 8.48 -6.85
C SER A 255 -9.77 8.16 -5.43
N PHE A 256 -10.77 8.90 -4.95
CA PHE A 256 -11.47 8.53 -3.72
C PHE A 256 -12.80 7.87 -4.08
N VAL A 257 -13.17 6.78 -3.42
CA VAL A 257 -14.35 5.98 -3.78
C VAL A 257 -15.32 5.87 -2.60
N LYS A 258 -16.62 5.97 -2.90
CA LYS A 258 -17.72 5.72 -1.97
C LYS A 258 -18.73 4.78 -2.62
N PHE A 259 -19.04 3.68 -1.93
CA PHE A 259 -19.97 2.63 -2.36
C PHE A 259 -21.29 2.65 -1.58
#